data_AF-A0A920QBN8-F1
#
_entry.id   AF-A0A920QBN8-F1
#
_cell.length_a   1.000
_cell.length_b   1.000
_cell.length_c   1.000
_cell.angle_alpha   90.00
_cell.angle_beta   90.00
_cell.angle_gamma   90.00
#
_symmetry.space_group_name_H-M   'P 1'
#
loop_
_entity.id
_entity.type
_entity.pdbx_description
1 polymer ?
#
loop_
_entity_poly.entity_id
_entity_poly.type
_entity_poly.pdbx_seq_one_letter_code
_entity_poly.pdbx_strand_id
1 'polypeptide(L)'
;MEEVIFAGSSFQKPSGMAEVTLTFSNPKGDTLDRFTDYTEIEVSRRLYRSGESVYMINKTPVRLKDVRELFMDTGIGGTGYSIIEQGRIGEIVSAKPVERRTLIDDAAGIVKFRFKRETAEKRLEETTQNLLRVNDVLGTLAEQEEGLREHVEKAEKYLEISEHSELLERQHLSLSWHQAGINEQKTQELVSGHQQQQQDLQNEKSVVETEIESLKLEQTQREKKLGESVNSFFKKSKISRTLKINVNFKNKISKM
;
A
#
# COMPACT_ATOMS: atom_id res chain seq x y z
N MET A 1 56.39 1.82 -14.31
CA MET A 1 56.74 0.38 -14.27
C MET A 1 56.86 -0.24 -15.68
N GLU A 2 56.27 0.34 -16.71
CA GLU A 2 56.46 -0.09 -18.12
C GLU A 2 57.93 -0.06 -18.59
N GLU A 3 58.76 0.75 -17.95
CA GLU A 3 60.21 0.89 -18.24
C GLU A 3 61.01 -0.42 -18.09
N VAL A 4 60.46 -1.41 -17.38
CA VAL A 4 61.07 -2.74 -17.22
C VAL A 4 60.78 -3.63 -18.44
N ILE A 5 59.81 -3.29 -19.29
CA ILE A 5 59.47 -4.02 -20.51
C ILE A 5 60.41 -3.58 -21.63
N PHE A 6 60.98 -4.56 -22.34
CA PHE A 6 61.90 -4.29 -23.45
C PHE A 6 61.30 -3.30 -24.46
N ALA A 7 61.95 -2.14 -24.57
CA ALA A 7 61.51 -1.03 -25.41
C ALA A 7 61.81 -1.21 -26.91
N GLY A 8 62.49 -2.29 -27.29
CA GLY A 8 62.97 -2.51 -28.65
C GLY A 8 64.41 -2.04 -28.86
N SER A 9 65.01 -2.48 -29.95
CA SER A 9 66.33 -2.04 -30.41
C SER A 9 66.30 -1.85 -31.94
N SER A 10 67.39 -1.36 -32.52
CA SER A 10 67.54 -1.26 -33.98
C SER A 10 67.34 -2.59 -34.72
N PHE A 11 67.46 -3.72 -34.01
CA PHE A 11 67.35 -5.06 -34.57
C PHE A 11 66.08 -5.82 -34.15
N GLN A 12 65.38 -5.39 -33.10
CA GLN A 12 64.25 -6.13 -32.55
C GLN A 12 63.11 -5.22 -32.09
N LYS A 13 61.88 -5.59 -32.45
CA LYS A 13 60.68 -4.84 -32.09
C LYS A 13 60.46 -4.83 -30.56
N PRO A 14 59.82 -3.77 -30.02
CA PRO A 14 59.42 -3.71 -28.62
C PRO A 14 58.53 -4.89 -28.22
N SER A 15 58.70 -5.36 -26.98
CA SER A 15 57.82 -6.38 -26.42
C SER A 15 56.56 -5.74 -25.81
N GLY A 16 55.43 -6.45 -25.91
CA GLY A 16 54.17 -6.08 -25.26
C GLY A 16 54.10 -6.51 -23.78
N MET A 17 54.98 -7.41 -23.36
CA MET A 17 55.03 -7.94 -22.00
C MET A 17 56.46 -8.31 -21.56
N ALA A 18 56.68 -8.35 -20.26
CA ALA A 18 57.86 -8.95 -19.65
C ALA A 18 57.41 -10.03 -18.66
N GLU A 19 58.11 -11.15 -18.64
CA GLU A 19 57.85 -12.26 -17.71
C GLU A 19 59.17 -12.73 -17.11
N VAL A 20 59.17 -12.91 -15.79
CA VAL A 20 60.29 -13.47 -15.05
C VAL A 20 59.77 -14.63 -14.24
N THR A 21 60.42 -15.78 -14.37
CA THR A 21 60.14 -16.99 -13.59
C THR A 21 61.38 -17.36 -12.81
N LEU A 22 61.21 -17.55 -11.50
CA LEU A 22 62.23 -18.07 -10.60
C LEU A 22 61.80 -19.46 -10.14
N THR A 23 62.70 -20.44 -10.30
CA THR A 23 62.47 -21.82 -9.86
C THR A 23 63.28 -22.07 -8.59
N PHE A 24 62.61 -22.46 -7.51
CA PHE A 24 63.20 -22.76 -6.21
C PHE A 24 63.08 -24.26 -5.92
N SER A 25 64.15 -24.85 -5.39
CA SER A 25 64.10 -26.21 -4.86
C SER A 25 63.52 -26.19 -3.44
N ASN A 26 62.56 -27.08 -3.16
CA ASN A 26 61.89 -27.24 -1.86
C ASN A 26 62.11 -28.65 -1.28
N PRO A 27 63.35 -29.05 -0.96
CA PRO A 27 63.66 -30.43 -0.58
C PRO A 27 63.11 -30.83 0.80
N LYS A 28 62.75 -29.87 1.65
CA LYS A 28 62.25 -30.10 3.02
C LYS A 28 60.74 -29.94 3.15
N GLY A 29 60.05 -29.41 2.15
CA GLY A 29 58.61 -29.14 2.22
C GLY A 29 58.21 -28.06 3.24
N ASP A 30 59.15 -27.36 3.86
CA ASP A 30 58.95 -26.44 4.99
C ASP A 30 58.43 -25.04 4.55
N THR A 31 57.68 -25.02 3.46
CA THR A 31 57.01 -23.83 2.89
C THR A 31 55.54 -23.81 3.31
N LEU A 32 54.76 -22.86 2.77
CA LEU A 32 53.30 -22.82 2.97
C LEU A 32 52.64 -24.20 2.79
N ASP A 33 51.71 -24.55 3.68
CA ASP A 33 50.98 -25.84 3.71
C ASP A 33 50.38 -26.27 2.35
N ARG A 34 50.04 -25.29 1.49
CA ARG A 34 49.44 -25.53 0.17
C ARG A 34 50.45 -25.97 -0.90
N PHE A 35 51.74 -25.84 -0.64
CA PHE A 35 52.83 -26.13 -1.58
C PHE A 35 53.86 -27.12 -1.02
N THR A 36 53.61 -27.70 0.15
CA THR A 36 54.49 -28.68 0.83
C THR A 36 54.77 -29.92 -0.01
N ASP A 37 53.80 -30.35 -0.84
CA ASP A 37 53.92 -31.55 -1.68
C ASP A 37 54.80 -31.34 -2.93
N TYR A 38 55.16 -30.10 -3.24
CA TYR A 38 55.99 -29.78 -4.41
C TYR A 38 57.46 -29.75 -4.03
N THR A 39 58.26 -30.57 -4.72
CA THR A 39 59.73 -30.58 -4.61
C THR A 39 60.39 -29.37 -5.28
N GLU A 40 59.69 -28.72 -6.20
CA GLU A 40 60.12 -27.49 -6.89
C GLU A 40 58.95 -26.50 -6.96
N ILE A 41 59.26 -25.22 -6.75
CA ILE A 41 58.29 -24.12 -6.76
C ILE A 41 58.72 -23.08 -7.80
N GLU A 42 57.90 -22.87 -8.82
CA GLU A 42 58.07 -21.82 -9.82
C GLU A 42 57.26 -20.59 -9.43
N VAL A 43 57.92 -19.46 -9.15
CA VAL A 43 57.27 -18.17 -8.93
C VAL A 43 57.47 -17.31 -10.15
N SER A 44 56.38 -16.94 -10.82
CA SER A 44 56.41 -16.12 -12.04
C SER A 44 55.69 -14.80 -11.84
N ARG A 45 56.25 -13.72 -12.39
CA ARG A 45 55.58 -12.42 -12.50
C ARG A 45 55.56 -12.01 -13.97
N ARG A 46 54.38 -11.71 -14.48
CA ARG A 46 54.16 -11.18 -15.83
C ARG A 46 53.62 -9.76 -15.74
N LEU A 47 54.22 -8.84 -16.49
CA LEU A 47 53.85 -7.44 -16.58
C LEU A 47 53.49 -7.08 -18.02
N TYR A 48 52.35 -6.41 -18.20
CA TYR A 48 51.89 -5.92 -19.48
C TYR A 48 52.04 -4.40 -19.58
N ARG A 49 52.12 -3.88 -20.81
CA ARG A 49 52.11 -2.43 -21.06
C ARG A 49 50.80 -1.74 -20.64
N SER A 50 49.72 -2.49 -20.41
CA SER A 50 48.48 -1.96 -19.81
C SER A 50 48.66 -1.54 -18.34
N GLY A 51 49.79 -1.88 -17.72
CA GLY A 51 50.02 -1.71 -16.28
C GLY A 51 49.56 -2.92 -15.45
N GLU A 52 48.94 -3.92 -16.07
CA GLU A 52 48.50 -5.14 -15.40
C GLU A 52 49.70 -6.01 -15.02
N SER A 53 49.71 -6.49 -13.77
CA SER A 53 50.71 -7.42 -13.24
C SER A 53 50.02 -8.70 -12.78
N VAL A 54 50.43 -9.83 -13.33
CA VAL A 54 49.93 -11.16 -12.97
C VAL A 54 51.03 -11.90 -12.21
N TYR A 55 50.68 -12.47 -11.06
CA TYR A 55 51.57 -13.30 -10.25
C TYR A 55 51.12 -14.74 -10.35
N MET A 56 52.05 -15.66 -10.50
CA MET A 56 51.76 -17.09 -10.61
C MET A 56 52.70 -17.90 -9.73
N ILE A 57 52.17 -18.95 -9.10
CA ILE A 57 52.96 -19.99 -8.43
C ILE A 57 52.62 -21.31 -9.13
N ASN A 58 53.62 -22.05 -9.62
CA ASN A 58 53.44 -23.26 -10.41
C ASN A 58 52.38 -23.08 -11.52
N LYS A 59 52.51 -22.00 -12.29
CA LYS A 59 51.60 -21.58 -13.39
C LYS A 59 50.15 -21.28 -12.98
N THR A 60 49.84 -21.31 -11.69
CA THR A 60 48.51 -20.96 -11.15
C THR A 60 48.50 -19.48 -10.77
N PRO A 61 47.54 -18.67 -11.25
CA PRO A 61 47.45 -17.26 -10.89
C PRO A 61 47.12 -17.08 -9.41
N VAL A 62 47.88 -16.23 -8.73
CA VAL A 62 47.76 -15.95 -7.29
C VAL A 62 47.80 -14.45 -7.03
N ARG A 63 47.47 -14.03 -5.81
CA ARG A 63 47.58 -12.63 -5.40
C ARG A 63 49.01 -12.32 -4.98
N LEU A 64 49.41 -11.06 -5.08
CA LEU A 64 50.70 -10.58 -4.53
C LEU A 64 50.85 -10.93 -3.04
N LYS A 65 49.74 -10.96 -2.29
CA LYS A 65 49.75 -11.37 -0.89
C LYS A 65 50.25 -12.80 -0.72
N ASP A 66 49.80 -13.73 -1.57
CA ASP A 66 50.15 -15.14 -1.47
C ASP A 66 51.65 -15.34 -1.77
N VAL A 67 52.18 -14.60 -2.76
CA VAL A 67 53.63 -14.59 -3.05
C VAL A 67 54.44 -14.02 -1.89
N ARG A 68 53.98 -12.94 -1.25
CA ARG A 68 54.66 -12.38 -0.07
C ARG A 68 54.64 -13.35 1.11
N GLU A 69 53.53 -14.03 1.32
CA GLU A 69 53.38 -15.02 2.40
C GLU A 69 54.32 -16.21 2.19
N LEU A 70 54.54 -16.65 0.94
CA LEU A 70 55.49 -17.71 0.61
C LEU A 70 56.92 -17.39 1.09
N PHE A 71 57.36 -16.14 0.93
CA PHE A 71 58.72 -15.74 1.29
C PHE A 71 58.87 -15.23 2.73
N MET A 72 57.78 -15.03 3.49
CA MET A 72 57.83 -14.51 4.86
C MET A 72 58.63 -15.37 5.83
N ASP A 73 58.64 -16.69 5.65
CA ASP A 73 59.39 -17.65 6.50
C ASP A 73 60.78 -17.99 5.95
N THR A 74 61.10 -17.58 4.72
CA THR A 74 62.35 -17.95 4.03
C THR A 74 63.49 -16.94 4.21
N GLY A 75 63.21 -15.78 4.80
CA GLY A 75 64.18 -14.68 4.92
C GLY A 75 64.42 -13.89 3.62
N ILE A 76 63.77 -14.27 2.50
CA ILE A 76 63.83 -13.57 1.19
C ILE A 76 62.71 -12.50 1.06
N GLY A 77 61.98 -12.21 2.15
CA GLY A 77 60.94 -11.18 2.18
C GLY A 77 61.44 -9.76 1.82
N GLY A 78 60.52 -8.88 1.43
CA GLY A 78 60.80 -7.53 0.87
C GLY A 78 61.53 -6.52 1.78
N THR A 79 61.95 -6.94 2.97
CA THR A 79 62.80 -6.18 3.91
C THR A 79 64.16 -6.83 4.14
N GLY A 80 64.39 -7.99 3.50
CA GLY A 80 65.43 -8.94 3.84
C GLY A 80 66.83 -8.50 3.45
N TYR A 81 67.73 -8.64 4.42
CA TYR A 81 69.19 -8.72 4.30
C TYR A 81 69.72 -9.63 3.16
N SER A 82 68.85 -10.43 2.54
CA SER A 82 69.14 -11.36 1.44
C SER A 82 69.48 -10.67 0.11
N ILE A 83 69.03 -9.42 -0.09
CA ILE A 83 69.36 -8.62 -1.29
C ILE A 83 70.15 -7.39 -0.84
N ILE A 84 71.43 -7.35 -1.21
CA ILE A 84 72.31 -6.22 -0.91
C ILE A 84 72.32 -5.27 -2.11
N GLU A 85 71.53 -4.21 -2.01
CA GLU A 85 71.57 -3.10 -2.96
C GLU A 85 72.86 -2.29 -2.79
N GLN A 86 73.31 -1.64 -3.87
CA GLN A 86 74.46 -0.75 -3.80
C GLN A 86 74.18 0.40 -2.83
N GLY A 87 75.06 0.63 -1.86
CA GLY A 87 74.89 1.67 -0.83
C GLY A 87 74.14 1.22 0.42
N ARG A 88 73.47 0.05 0.39
CA ARG A 88 72.67 -0.46 1.53
C ARG A 88 73.48 -0.67 2.82
N ILE A 89 74.75 -1.05 2.70
CA ILE A 89 75.64 -1.21 3.86
C ILE A 89 75.86 0.12 4.58
N GLY A 90 76.04 1.22 3.83
CA GLY A 90 76.18 2.55 4.41
C GLY A 90 74.92 2.99 5.15
N GLU A 91 73.75 2.74 4.54
CA GLU A 91 72.45 3.05 5.15
C GLU A 91 72.25 2.32 6.48
N ILE A 92 72.55 1.02 6.56
CA ILE A 92 72.42 0.23 7.79
C ILE A 92 73.29 0.78 8.93
N VAL A 93 74.51 1.20 8.61
CA VAL A 93 75.44 1.78 9.59
C VAL A 93 74.95 3.14 10.08
N SER A 94 74.40 3.97 9.19
CA SER A 94 73.83 5.30 9.53
C SER A 94 72.39 5.27 10.06
N ALA A 95 71.70 4.13 10.00
CA ALA A 95 70.28 4.01 10.32
C ALA A 95 69.99 4.38 11.77
N LYS A 96 68.82 5.01 11.98
CA LYS A 96 68.34 5.33 13.33
C LYS A 96 68.06 4.04 14.12
N PRO A 97 68.09 4.08 15.46
CA PRO A 97 67.81 2.90 16.28
C PRO A 97 66.48 2.19 15.96
N VAL A 98 65.44 2.96 15.58
CA VAL A 98 64.12 2.42 15.21
C VAL A 98 64.17 1.64 13.89
N GLU A 99 64.85 2.18 12.88
CA GLU A 99 65.05 1.53 11.57
C GLU A 99 65.97 0.32 11.67
N ARG A 100 66.99 0.40 12.53
CA ARG A 100 67.86 -0.75 12.81
C ARG A 100 67.11 -1.87 13.51
N ARG A 101 66.15 -1.54 14.39
CA ARG A 101 65.32 -2.53 15.08
C ARG A 101 64.46 -3.33 14.11
N THR A 102 63.88 -2.70 13.09
CA THR A 102 63.06 -3.45 12.11
C THR A 102 63.89 -4.46 11.33
N LEU A 103 65.15 -4.12 11.01
CA LEU A 103 66.09 -5.05 10.36
C LEU A 103 66.45 -6.24 11.27
N ILE A 104 66.67 -5.98 12.57
CA ILE A 104 66.98 -7.03 13.56
C ILE A 104 65.75 -7.92 13.80
N ASP A 105 64.57 -7.34 13.94
CA ASP A 105 63.31 -8.07 14.13
C ASP A 105 63.01 -8.99 12.92
N ASP A 106 63.37 -8.55 11.71
CA ASP A 106 63.24 -9.33 10.47
C ASP A 106 64.24 -10.49 10.42
N ALA A 107 65.51 -10.25 10.77
CA ALA A 107 66.51 -11.29 10.92
C ALA A 107 66.15 -12.33 12.00
N ALA A 108 65.43 -11.91 13.04
CA ALA A 108 64.93 -12.78 14.10
C ALA A 108 63.62 -13.53 13.74
N GLY A 109 63.02 -13.28 12.56
CA GLY A 109 61.78 -13.93 12.12
C GLY A 109 60.52 -13.47 12.88
N ILE A 110 60.60 -12.38 13.65
CA ILE A 110 59.49 -11.88 14.49
C ILE A 110 58.41 -11.19 13.63
N VAL A 111 58.78 -10.74 12.42
CA VAL A 111 57.92 -9.99 11.50
C VAL A 111 56.63 -10.74 11.15
N LYS A 112 56.69 -12.07 10.95
CA LYS A 112 55.49 -12.89 10.70
C LYS A 112 54.48 -12.81 11.84
N PHE A 113 54.94 -12.95 13.08
CA PHE A 113 54.06 -12.91 14.25
C PHE A 113 53.48 -11.52 14.46
N ARG A 114 54.29 -10.46 14.25
CA ARG A 114 53.81 -9.08 14.30
C ARG A 114 52.73 -8.80 13.25
N PHE A 115 52.95 -9.21 12.00
CA PHE A 115 51.96 -9.04 10.93
C PHE A 115 50.67 -9.83 11.19
N LYS A 116 50.78 -11.07 11.68
CA LYS A 116 49.61 -11.87 12.08
C LYS A 116 48.84 -11.20 13.23
N ARG A 117 49.54 -10.63 14.21
CA ARG A 117 48.91 -9.91 15.32
C ARG A 117 48.17 -8.67 14.83
N GLU A 118 48.83 -7.81 14.06
CA GLU A 118 48.25 -6.56 13.54
C GLU A 118 47.04 -6.82 12.63
N THR A 119 47.11 -7.83 11.77
CA THR A 119 45.97 -8.23 10.94
C THR A 119 44.81 -8.82 11.75
N ALA A 120 45.09 -9.54 12.82
CA ALA A 120 44.06 -10.04 13.73
C ALA A 120 43.41 -8.91 14.55
N GLU A 121 44.21 -7.98 15.07
CA GLU A 121 43.74 -6.78 15.78
C GLU A 121 42.81 -5.95 14.89
N LYS A 122 43.22 -5.70 13.64
CA LYS A 122 42.40 -4.98 12.67
C LYS A 122 41.08 -5.69 12.36
N ARG A 123 41.10 -7.02 12.16
CA ARG A 123 39.89 -7.80 11.94
C ARG A 123 38.95 -7.79 13.14
N LEU A 124 39.50 -7.81 14.35
CA LEU A 124 38.72 -7.73 15.58
C LEU A 124 38.04 -6.36 15.68
N GLU A 125 38.75 -5.28 15.41
CA GLU A 125 38.19 -3.94 15.37
C GLU A 125 37.07 -3.79 14.34
N GLU A 126 37.29 -4.27 13.10
CA GLU A 126 36.26 -4.31 12.06
C GLU A 126 35.03 -5.12 12.50
N THR A 127 35.25 -6.26 13.18
CA THR A 127 34.16 -7.11 13.68
C THR A 127 33.37 -6.42 14.79
N THR A 128 34.04 -5.74 15.71
CA THR A 128 33.40 -4.98 16.78
C THR A 128 32.55 -3.84 16.20
N GLN A 129 33.05 -3.11 15.20
CA GLN A 129 32.26 -2.09 14.50
C GLN A 129 31.02 -2.68 13.81
N ASN A 130 31.17 -3.85 13.18
CA ASN A 130 30.03 -4.55 12.57
C ASN A 130 28.98 -4.96 13.61
N LEU A 131 29.40 -5.43 14.78
CA LEU A 131 28.47 -5.79 15.87
C LEU A 131 27.72 -4.58 16.42
N LEU A 132 28.39 -3.43 16.57
CA LEU A 132 27.72 -2.19 16.97
C LEU A 132 26.61 -1.83 15.99
N ARG A 133 26.91 -1.88 14.68
CA ARG A 133 25.91 -1.62 13.64
C ARG A 133 24.74 -2.60 13.66
N VAL A 134 24.99 -3.88 13.96
CA VAL A 134 23.93 -4.88 14.10
C VAL A 134 23.04 -4.56 15.29
N ASN A 135 23.61 -4.16 16.43
CA ASN A 135 22.83 -3.73 17.59
C ASN A 135 21.98 -2.50 17.29
N ASP A 136 22.51 -1.52 16.56
CA ASP A 136 21.73 -0.34 16.16
C ASP A 136 20.51 -0.75 15.31
N VAL A 137 20.71 -1.65 14.34
CA VAL A 137 19.60 -2.17 13.50
C VAL A 137 18.59 -2.92 14.35
N LEU A 138 19.03 -3.76 15.28
CA LEU A 138 18.12 -4.48 16.20
C LEU A 138 17.33 -3.50 17.07
N GLY A 139 17.94 -2.43 17.56
CA GLY A 139 17.25 -1.37 18.30
C GLY A 139 16.16 -0.72 17.46
N THR A 140 16.45 -0.35 16.21
CA THR A 140 15.45 0.25 15.31
C THR A 140 14.30 -0.71 14.98
N LEU A 141 14.57 -2.02 14.86
CA LEU A 141 13.53 -3.02 14.61
C LEU A 141 12.63 -3.20 15.83
N ALA A 142 13.18 -3.15 17.05
CA ALA A 142 12.39 -3.23 18.28
C ALA A 142 11.42 -2.04 18.42
N GLU A 143 11.87 -0.82 18.10
CA GLU A 143 11.00 0.37 18.07
C GLU A 143 9.86 0.23 17.05
N GLN A 144 10.15 -0.33 15.87
CA GLN A 144 9.14 -0.62 14.85
C GLN A 144 8.14 -1.68 15.32
N GLU A 145 8.61 -2.74 15.97
CA GLU A 145 7.76 -3.81 16.52
C GLU A 145 6.78 -3.25 17.56
N GLU A 146 7.24 -2.38 18.45
CA GLU A 146 6.39 -1.73 19.46
C GLU A 146 5.32 -0.84 18.80
N GLY A 147 5.70 -0.04 17.80
CA GLY A 147 4.74 0.75 17.02
C GLY A 147 3.70 -0.12 16.30
N LEU A 148 4.12 -1.22 15.68
CA LEU A 148 3.21 -2.17 15.04
C LEU A 148 2.24 -2.79 16.04
N ARG A 149 2.71 -3.12 17.25
CA ARG A 149 1.86 -3.68 18.31
C ARG A 149 0.75 -2.72 18.71
N GLU A 150 1.05 -1.42 18.86
CA GLU A 150 0.01 -0.42 19.12
C GLU A 150 -1.00 -0.31 17.97
N HIS A 151 -0.55 -0.40 16.72
CA HIS A 151 -1.43 -0.39 15.56
C HIS A 151 -2.37 -1.59 15.53
N VAL A 152 -1.87 -2.78 15.88
CA VAL A 152 -2.69 -3.99 16.00
C VAL A 152 -3.75 -3.82 17.09
N GLU A 153 -3.36 -3.36 18.28
CA GLU A 153 -4.32 -3.14 19.39
C GLU A 153 -5.42 -2.14 19.02
N LYS A 154 -5.06 -1.06 18.30
CA LYS A 154 -6.04 -0.08 17.81
C LYS A 154 -6.96 -0.68 16.75
N ALA A 155 -6.45 -1.52 15.87
CA ALA A 155 -7.23 -2.19 14.83
C ALA A 155 -8.22 -3.21 15.42
N GLU A 156 -7.79 -3.99 16.41
CA GLU A 156 -8.65 -4.94 17.15
C GLU A 156 -9.80 -4.20 17.84
N LYS A 157 -9.50 -3.12 18.59
CA LYS A 157 -10.54 -2.29 19.22
C LYS A 157 -11.50 -1.68 18.21
N TYR A 158 -10.98 -1.24 17.05
CA TYR A 158 -11.82 -0.70 15.98
C TYR A 158 -12.79 -1.77 15.45
N LEU A 159 -12.32 -2.99 15.21
CA LEU A 159 -13.17 -4.10 14.76
C LEU A 159 -14.27 -4.41 15.78
N GLU A 160 -13.94 -4.52 17.07
CA GLU A 160 -14.92 -4.76 18.14
C GLU A 160 -15.99 -3.68 18.21
N ILE A 161 -15.59 -2.41 18.11
CA ILE A 161 -16.51 -1.26 18.13
C ILE A 161 -17.36 -1.23 16.85
N SER A 162 -16.78 -1.54 15.70
CA SER A 162 -17.50 -1.59 14.41
C SER A 162 -18.57 -2.66 14.44
N GLU A 163 -18.26 -3.87 14.93
CA GLU A 163 -19.24 -4.95 15.07
C GLU A 163 -20.39 -4.57 16.02
N HIS A 164 -20.07 -3.94 17.17
CA HIS A 164 -21.09 -3.42 18.08
C HIS A 164 -21.95 -2.34 17.45
N SER A 165 -21.35 -1.42 16.69
CA SER A 165 -22.07 -0.36 15.97
C SER A 165 -23.03 -0.94 14.93
N GLU A 166 -22.57 -1.90 14.11
CA GLU A 166 -23.42 -2.57 13.12
C GLU A 166 -24.55 -3.38 13.76
N LEU A 167 -24.30 -4.01 14.92
CA LEU A 167 -25.35 -4.69 15.68
C LEU A 167 -26.41 -3.70 16.17
N LEU A 168 -26.00 -2.60 16.78
CA LEU A 168 -26.88 -1.56 17.29
C LEU A 168 -27.68 -0.90 16.16
N GLU A 169 -27.05 -0.63 15.02
CA GLU A 169 -27.71 -0.06 13.85
C GLU A 169 -28.79 -1.00 13.30
N ARG A 170 -28.49 -2.31 13.17
CA ARG A 170 -29.49 -3.32 12.78
C ARG A 170 -30.65 -3.40 13.77
N GLN A 171 -30.37 -3.36 15.07
CA GLN A 171 -31.42 -3.35 16.11
C GLN A 171 -32.29 -2.11 16.01
N HIS A 172 -31.68 -0.93 15.84
CA HIS A 172 -32.39 0.33 15.66
C HIS A 172 -33.28 0.31 14.40
N LEU A 173 -32.75 -0.15 13.26
CA LEU A 173 -33.54 -0.30 12.03
C LEU A 173 -34.71 -1.27 12.21
N SER A 174 -34.51 -2.40 12.87
CA SER A 174 -35.58 -3.38 13.15
C SER A 174 -36.69 -2.76 14.00
N LEU A 175 -36.34 -2.04 15.06
CA LEU A 175 -37.30 -1.34 15.92
C LEU A 175 -38.04 -0.24 15.16
N SER A 176 -37.32 0.55 14.37
CA SER A 176 -37.91 1.61 13.54
C SER A 176 -38.89 1.05 12.51
N TRP A 177 -38.54 -0.06 11.86
CA TRP A 177 -39.42 -0.75 10.92
C TRP A 177 -40.67 -1.29 11.61
N HIS A 178 -40.52 -1.88 12.80
CA HIS A 178 -41.65 -2.37 13.58
C HIS A 178 -42.61 -1.23 13.98
N GLN A 179 -42.06 -0.10 14.42
CA GLN A 179 -42.85 1.10 14.72
C GLN A 179 -43.55 1.67 13.49
N ALA A 180 -42.88 1.68 12.33
CA ALA A 180 -43.49 2.08 11.07
C ALA A 180 -44.68 1.19 10.72
N GLY A 181 -44.55 -0.13 10.88
CA GLY A 181 -45.65 -1.08 10.66
C GLY A 181 -46.84 -0.87 11.61
N ILE A 182 -46.58 -0.61 12.90
CA ILE A 182 -47.65 -0.27 13.86
C ILE A 182 -48.35 1.03 13.46
N ASN A 183 -47.59 2.04 13.04
CA ASN A 183 -48.15 3.31 12.61
C ASN A 183 -48.95 3.17 11.32
N GLU A 184 -48.51 2.33 10.39
CA GLU A 184 -49.25 2.00 9.17
C GLU A 184 -50.59 1.34 9.51
N GLN A 185 -50.59 0.32 10.39
CA GLN A 185 -51.83 -0.33 10.84
C GLN A 185 -52.81 0.66 11.48
N LYS A 186 -52.35 1.49 12.41
CA LYS A 186 -53.18 2.55 13.03
C LYS A 186 -53.73 3.53 11.99
N THR A 187 -52.90 3.91 11.02
CA THR A 187 -53.32 4.81 9.93
C THR A 187 -54.39 4.14 9.07
N GLN A 188 -54.22 2.86 8.77
CA GLN A 188 -55.15 2.09 7.96
C GLN A 188 -56.49 1.87 8.68
N GLU A 189 -56.47 1.63 9.99
CA GLU A 189 -57.67 1.61 10.85
C GLU A 189 -58.40 2.97 10.79
N LEU A 190 -57.69 4.09 10.99
CA LEU A 190 -58.29 5.43 10.88
C LEU A 190 -58.87 5.71 9.49
N VAL A 191 -58.16 5.34 8.43
CA VAL A 191 -58.63 5.49 7.04
C VAL A 191 -59.89 4.67 6.81
N SER A 192 -59.93 3.41 7.26
CA SER A 192 -61.11 2.56 7.14
C SER A 192 -62.32 3.11 7.90
N GLY A 193 -62.09 3.67 9.10
CA GLY A 193 -63.11 4.36 9.88
C GLY A 193 -63.66 5.58 9.16
N HIS A 194 -62.79 6.42 8.57
CA HIS A 194 -63.21 7.56 7.77
C HIS A 194 -63.93 7.16 6.48
N GLN A 195 -63.53 6.08 5.82
CA GLN A 195 -64.23 5.55 4.64
C GLN A 195 -65.64 5.08 5.00
N GLN A 196 -65.81 4.40 6.13
CA GLN A 196 -67.12 3.97 6.60
C GLN A 196 -68.03 5.17 6.92
N GLN A 197 -67.51 6.17 7.64
CA GLN A 197 -68.23 7.42 7.89
C GLN A 197 -68.63 8.14 6.60
N GLN A 198 -67.72 8.19 5.61
CA GLN A 198 -68.01 8.78 4.31
C GLN A 198 -69.12 8.02 3.58
N GLN A 199 -69.13 6.69 3.67
CA GLN A 199 -70.16 5.86 3.06
C GLN A 199 -71.52 6.01 3.76
N ASP A 200 -71.54 6.10 5.09
CA ASP A 200 -72.75 6.38 5.87
C ASP A 200 -73.34 7.75 5.51
N LEU A 201 -72.51 8.79 5.45
CA LEU A 201 -72.93 10.14 5.02
C LEU A 201 -73.42 10.15 3.56
N GLN A 202 -72.80 9.38 2.68
CA GLN A 202 -73.23 9.24 1.29
C GLN A 202 -74.60 8.53 1.20
N ASN A 203 -74.83 7.52 2.04
CA ASN A 203 -76.12 6.86 2.14
C ASN A 203 -77.19 7.81 2.68
N GLU A 204 -76.92 8.54 3.77
CA GLU A 204 -77.83 9.56 4.31
C GLU A 204 -78.16 10.62 3.26
N LYS A 205 -77.14 11.12 2.55
CA LYS A 205 -77.34 12.06 1.43
C LYS A 205 -78.24 11.46 0.35
N SER A 206 -78.04 10.20 -0.02
CA SER A 206 -78.89 9.53 -1.02
C SER A 206 -80.35 9.40 -0.57
N VAL A 207 -80.59 9.12 0.71
CA VAL A 207 -81.95 9.08 1.28
C VAL A 207 -82.60 10.45 1.18
N VAL A 208 -81.89 11.50 1.61
CA VAL A 208 -82.38 12.89 1.51
C VAL A 208 -82.61 13.30 0.05
N GLU A 209 -81.76 12.87 -0.89
CA GLU A 209 -81.95 13.12 -2.32
C GLU A 209 -83.22 12.43 -2.85
N THR A 210 -83.48 11.18 -2.45
CA THR A 210 -84.73 10.48 -2.82
C THR A 210 -85.97 11.14 -2.19
N GLU A 211 -85.88 11.63 -0.97
CA GLU A 211 -86.96 12.40 -0.33
C GLU A 211 -87.22 13.71 -1.09
N ILE A 212 -86.17 14.46 -1.44
CA ILE A 212 -86.29 15.67 -2.26
C ILE A 212 -86.92 15.35 -3.62
N GLU A 213 -86.54 14.27 -4.29
CA GLU A 213 -87.14 13.85 -5.55
C GLU A 213 -88.63 13.52 -5.40
N SER A 214 -89.00 12.78 -4.35
CA SER A 214 -90.40 12.47 -4.06
C SER A 214 -91.24 13.73 -3.79
N LEU A 215 -90.70 14.70 -3.03
CA LEU A 215 -91.33 15.99 -2.75
C LEU A 215 -91.47 16.84 -4.03
N LYS A 216 -90.45 16.84 -4.91
CA LYS A 216 -90.56 17.47 -6.24
C LYS A 216 -91.65 16.82 -7.09
N LEU A 217 -91.80 15.50 -7.02
CA LEU A 217 -92.83 14.76 -7.74
C LEU A 217 -94.23 15.09 -7.18
N GLU A 218 -94.38 15.19 -5.86
CA GLU A 218 -95.60 15.70 -5.23
C GLU A 218 -95.91 17.14 -5.66
N GLN A 219 -94.91 18.02 -5.68
CA GLN A 219 -95.08 19.41 -6.09
C GLN A 219 -95.57 19.50 -7.54
N THR A 220 -94.94 18.78 -8.46
CA THR A 220 -95.39 18.75 -9.87
C THR A 220 -96.79 18.16 -10.03
N GLN A 221 -97.17 17.15 -9.23
CA GLN A 221 -98.55 16.65 -9.18
C GLN A 221 -99.53 17.70 -8.65
N ARG A 222 -99.17 18.44 -7.59
CA ARG A 222 -99.99 19.55 -7.06
C ARG A 222 -100.11 20.67 -8.09
N GLU A 223 -99.03 21.05 -8.77
CA GLU A 223 -99.04 22.04 -9.85
C GLU A 223 -99.92 21.61 -11.02
N LYS A 224 -99.89 20.33 -11.43
CA LYS A 224 -100.83 19.79 -12.43
C LYS A 224 -102.28 19.91 -11.96
N LYS A 225 -102.59 19.50 -10.72
CA LYS A 225 -103.94 19.64 -10.14
C LYS A 225 -104.37 21.11 -10.03
N LEU A 226 -103.43 22.02 -9.74
CA LEU A 226 -103.67 23.45 -9.68
C LEU A 226 -103.89 24.02 -11.08
N GLY A 227 -103.15 23.57 -12.09
CA GLY A 227 -103.37 23.89 -13.49
C GLY A 227 -104.71 23.37 -14.02
N GLU A 228 -105.13 22.17 -13.62
CA GLU A 228 -106.47 21.63 -13.91
C GLU A 228 -107.57 22.43 -13.21
N SER A 229 -107.35 22.80 -11.93
CA SER A 229 -108.28 23.63 -11.17
C SER A 229 -108.38 25.05 -11.75
N VAL A 230 -107.26 25.66 -12.13
CA VAL A 230 -107.20 26.96 -12.81
C VAL A 230 -107.86 26.86 -14.18
N ASN A 231 -107.64 25.81 -14.97
CA ASN A 231 -108.36 25.58 -16.23
C ASN A 231 -109.86 25.38 -16.02
N SER A 232 -110.27 24.70 -14.95
CA SER A 232 -111.68 24.58 -14.57
C SER A 232 -112.26 25.94 -14.14
N PHE A 233 -111.48 26.77 -13.47
CA PHE A 233 -111.83 28.14 -13.07
C PHE A 233 -111.90 29.07 -14.29
N PHE A 234 -111.01 28.93 -15.27
CA PHE A 234 -111.06 29.63 -16.56
C PHE A 234 -112.24 29.17 -17.41
N LYS A 235 -112.61 27.89 -17.38
CA LYS A 235 -113.86 27.41 -18.00
C LYS A 235 -115.07 28.02 -17.29
N LYS A 236 -115.12 28.02 -15.95
CA LYS A 236 -116.20 28.67 -15.18
C LYS A 236 -116.21 30.20 -15.35
N SER A 237 -115.07 30.86 -15.50
CA SER A 237 -114.97 32.31 -15.73
C SER A 237 -115.31 32.69 -17.17
N LYS A 238 -114.97 31.85 -18.16
CA LYS A 238 -115.49 31.95 -19.53
C LYS A 238 -117.00 31.79 -19.54
N ILE A 239 -117.55 30.79 -18.85
CA ILE A 239 -118.99 30.57 -18.70
C ILE A 239 -119.67 31.80 -18.04
N SER A 240 -119.08 32.36 -16.97
CA SER A 240 -119.52 33.59 -16.31
C SER A 240 -119.44 34.83 -17.20
N ARG A 241 -118.39 34.97 -18.04
CA ARG A 241 -118.29 36.02 -19.05
C ARG A 241 -119.33 35.85 -20.16
N THR A 242 -119.61 34.65 -20.65
CA THR A 242 -120.71 34.38 -21.59
C THR A 242 -122.08 34.63 -20.96
N LEU A 243 -122.27 34.36 -19.67
CA LEU A 243 -123.50 34.71 -18.94
C LEU A 243 -123.66 36.22 -18.78
N LYS A 244 -122.59 36.97 -18.48
CA LYS A 244 -122.63 38.44 -18.47
C LYS A 244 -122.88 39.05 -19.86
N ILE A 245 -122.34 38.45 -20.93
CA ILE A 245 -122.60 38.87 -22.31
C ILE A 245 -124.04 38.54 -22.74
N ASN A 246 -124.60 37.39 -22.33
CA ASN A 246 -125.99 37.02 -22.61
C ASN A 246 -127.02 37.82 -21.80
N VAL A 247 -126.70 38.24 -20.57
CA VAL A 247 -127.57 39.16 -19.81
C VAL A 247 -127.57 40.56 -20.44
N ASN A 248 -126.43 41.03 -20.97
CA ASN A 248 -126.38 42.29 -21.71
C ASN A 248 -127.02 42.23 -23.10
N PHE A 249 -127.07 41.07 -23.75
CA PHE A 249 -127.79 40.90 -25.03
C PHE A 249 -129.31 40.74 -24.85
N LYS A 250 -129.78 40.07 -23.78
CA LYS A 250 -131.23 40.01 -23.49
C LYS A 250 -131.84 41.37 -23.09
N ASN A 251 -131.07 42.26 -22.47
CA ASN A 251 -131.52 43.63 -22.19
C ASN A 251 -131.52 44.58 -23.40
N LYS A 252 -131.04 44.15 -24.58
CA LYS A 252 -131.03 44.96 -25.80
C LYS A 252 -132.07 44.54 -26.86
N ILE A 253 -132.79 43.44 -26.66
CA ILE A 253 -133.75 42.89 -27.65
C ILE A 253 -135.22 42.95 -27.17
N SER A 254 -135.50 43.35 -25.92
CA SER A 254 -136.88 43.63 -25.45
C SER A 254 -137.26 45.12 -25.46
N LYS A 255 -136.55 45.92 -26.26
CA LYS A 255 -136.94 47.29 -26.68
C LYS A 255 -137.11 47.30 -28.21
N MET A 256 -138.02 46.47 -28.69
CA MET A 256 -138.73 46.56 -29.96
C MET A 256 -140.06 45.82 -29.80
#